data_AF-A0A2T1G3G6-F1
#
_entry.id   AF-A0A2T1G3G6-F1
#
_cell.length_a   1.000
_cell.length_b   1.000
_cell.length_c   1.000
_cell.angle_alpha   90.00
_cell.angle_beta   90.00
_cell.angle_gamma   90.00
#
_symmetry.space_group_name_H-M   'P 1'
#
loop_
_entity.id
_entity.type
_entity.pdbx_description
1 polymer ?
#
loop_
_entity_poly.entity_id
_entity_poly.type
_entity_poly.pdbx_seq_one_letter_code
_entity_poly.pdbx_strand_id
1 'polypeptide(L)'
;DFDRSIQLQPTFAATYLARGILKYVKFNNSRAALVDVERSIQLDPQNANSYIIRGLIYDSLGNRAAAIASIRQSAKLAKQQGNQKIYQQAIDFLKQRGATAN
;
A
#
# COMPACT_ATOMS: atom_id res chain seq x y z
N ASP A 1 14.19 25.11 6.70
CA ASP A 1 13.13 25.21 5.69
C ASP A 1 13.52 24.57 4.36
N PHE A 2 13.58 23.23 4.33
CA PHE A 2 13.61 22.45 3.08
C PHE A 2 12.20 21.90 2.75
N ASP A 3 11.16 22.44 3.38
CA ASP A 3 9.79 21.91 3.32
C ASP A 3 9.00 22.30 2.07
N ARG A 4 9.66 22.90 1.06
CA ARG A 4 8.98 23.32 -0.18
C ARG A 4 9.57 22.81 -1.50
N SER A 5 10.63 22.00 -1.50
CA SER A 5 11.26 21.56 -2.75
C SER A 5 10.97 20.13 -3.22
N ILE A 6 10.04 19.38 -2.60
CA ILE A 6 9.65 18.03 -3.07
C ILE A 6 8.43 18.10 -4.01
N GLN A 7 8.30 19.19 -4.77
CA GLN A 7 7.38 19.23 -5.90
C GLN A 7 8.19 18.95 -7.18
N LEU A 8 7.75 17.91 -7.91
CA LEU A 8 8.04 17.62 -9.33
C LEU A 8 9.16 16.63 -9.69
N GLN A 9 9.41 15.61 -8.86
CA GLN A 9 9.69 14.29 -9.43
C GLN A 9 8.85 13.24 -8.70
N PRO A 10 7.95 12.51 -9.40
CA PRO A 10 7.49 11.24 -8.88
C PRO A 10 8.75 10.41 -8.60
N THR A 11 9.05 10.15 -7.32
CA THR A 11 10.09 9.18 -7.00
C THR A 11 9.75 7.89 -7.74
N PHE A 12 10.75 7.15 -8.23
CA PHE A 12 10.48 5.94 -9.00
C PHE A 12 9.46 5.03 -8.29
N ALA A 13 9.48 4.97 -6.96
CA ALA A 13 8.49 4.29 -6.13
C ALA A 13 7.03 4.72 -6.43
N ALA A 14 6.75 6.03 -6.40
CA ALA A 14 5.41 6.56 -6.68
C ALA A 14 4.92 6.22 -8.10
N THR A 15 5.83 6.23 -9.09
CA THR A 15 5.52 5.84 -10.48
C THR A 15 5.12 4.37 -10.57
N TYR A 16 5.89 3.47 -9.94
CA TYR A 16 5.54 2.05 -9.89
C TYR A 16 4.22 1.83 -9.15
N LEU A 17 4.00 2.51 -8.02
CA LEU A 17 2.73 2.42 -7.29
C LEU A 17 1.54 2.84 -8.15
N ALA A 18 1.62 4.00 -8.80
CA ALA A 18 0.55 4.51 -9.66
C ALA A 18 0.24 3.56 -10.82
N ARG A 19 1.28 3.00 -11.45
CA ARG A 19 1.11 2.00 -12.52
C ARG A 19 0.49 0.70 -12.01
N GLY A 20 0.91 0.24 -10.82
CA GLY A 20 0.32 -0.92 -10.16
C GLY A 20 -1.16 -0.71 -9.84
N ILE A 21 -1.53 0.45 -9.29
CA ILE A 21 -2.93 0.82 -9.05
C ILE A 21 -3.71 0.80 -10.37
N LEU A 22 -3.19 1.41 -11.43
CA LEU A 22 -3.86 1.44 -12.74
C LEU A 22 -4.12 0.02 -13.27
N LYS A 23 -3.12 -0.87 -13.19
CA LYS A 23 -3.26 -2.28 -13.58
C LYS A 23 -4.30 -3.02 -12.75
N TYR A 24 -4.34 -2.76 -11.46
CA TYR A 24 -5.30 -3.37 -10.57
C TYR A 24 -6.72 -2.90 -10.88
N VAL A 25 -6.96 -1.58 -10.94
CA VAL A 25 -8.32 -1.03 -11.00
C VAL A 25 -8.90 -0.93 -12.42
N LYS A 26 -8.06 -0.72 -13.45
CA LYS A 26 -8.54 -0.55 -14.84
C LYS A 26 -8.43 -1.82 -15.68
N PHE A 27 -7.37 -2.59 -15.46
CA PHE A 27 -7.09 -3.77 -16.29
C PHE A 27 -7.38 -5.09 -15.59
N ASN A 28 -7.89 -5.04 -14.35
CA ASN A 28 -8.16 -6.21 -13.50
C ASN A 28 -6.97 -7.21 -13.47
N ASN A 29 -5.75 -6.69 -13.58
CA ASN A 29 -4.54 -7.49 -13.72
C ASN A 29 -3.77 -7.49 -12.40
N SER A 30 -4.34 -8.15 -11.40
CA SER A 30 -3.80 -8.21 -10.03
C SER A 30 -2.37 -8.74 -9.97
N ARG A 31 -1.99 -9.71 -10.83
CA ARG A 31 -0.62 -10.25 -10.86
C ARG A 31 0.39 -9.22 -11.38
N ALA A 32 0.09 -8.54 -12.49
CA ALA A 32 0.99 -7.50 -13.01
C ALA A 32 1.01 -6.25 -12.11
N ALA A 33 -0.10 -5.96 -11.44
CA ALA A 33 -0.17 -4.91 -10.43
C ALA A 33 0.73 -5.21 -9.23
N LEU A 34 0.74 -6.47 -8.77
CA LEU A 34 1.56 -6.90 -7.63
C LEU A 34 3.05 -6.63 -7.88
N VAL A 35 3.55 -6.99 -9.07
CA VAL A 35 4.97 -6.76 -9.45
C VAL A 35 5.36 -5.28 -9.33
N ASP A 36 4.48 -4.39 -9.79
CA ASP A 36 4.73 -2.94 -9.71
C ASP A 36 4.68 -2.43 -8.27
N VAL A 37 3.72 -2.90 -7.48
CA VAL A 37 3.61 -2.53 -6.07
C VAL A 37 4.79 -3.05 -5.26
N GLU A 38 5.27 -4.25 -5.53
CA GLU A 38 6.49 -4.79 -4.92
C GLU A 38 7.71 -3.96 -5.29
N ARG A 39 7.83 -3.50 -6.54
CA ARG A 39 8.90 -2.60 -6.94
C ARG A 39 8.82 -1.24 -6.23
N SER A 40 7.61 -0.71 -6.04
CA SER A 40 7.40 0.49 -5.22
C SER A 40 7.89 0.30 -3.80
N ILE A 41 7.57 -0.82 -3.16
CA ILE A 41 8.00 -1.15 -1.79
C ILE A 41 9.51 -1.31 -1.68
N GLN A 42 10.16 -1.92 -2.69
CA GLN A 42 11.62 -2.04 -2.72
C GLN A 42 12.30 -0.67 -2.76
N LEU A 43 11.71 0.29 -3.47
CA LEU A 43 12.26 1.64 -3.65
C LEU A 43 11.91 2.57 -2.48
N ASP A 44 10.74 2.41 -1.88
CA ASP A 44 10.31 3.13 -0.69
C ASP A 44 9.60 2.17 0.29
N PRO A 45 10.37 1.52 1.19
CA PRO A 45 9.83 0.61 2.19
C PRO A 45 8.98 1.30 3.26
N GLN A 46 8.99 2.64 3.32
CA GLN A 46 8.25 3.43 4.30
C GLN A 46 6.90 3.90 3.74
N ASN A 47 6.60 3.68 2.46
CA ASN A 47 5.32 4.11 1.88
C ASN A 47 4.14 3.23 2.34
N ALA A 48 3.36 3.72 3.31
CA ALA A 48 2.19 3.02 3.82
C ALA A 48 1.16 2.69 2.72
N ASN A 49 0.97 3.57 1.72
CA ASN A 49 0.03 3.32 0.62
C ASN A 49 0.42 2.09 -0.20
N SER A 50 1.72 1.86 -0.44
CA SER A 50 2.17 0.69 -1.19
C SER A 50 1.74 -0.62 -0.52
N TYR A 51 1.76 -0.66 0.81
CA TYR A 51 1.29 -1.81 1.57
C TYR A 51 -0.24 -1.95 1.61
N ILE A 52 -1.00 -0.83 1.61
CA ILE A 52 -2.46 -0.89 1.38
C ILE A 52 -2.77 -1.56 0.05
N ILE A 53 -2.18 -1.05 -1.03
CA ILE A 53 -2.47 -1.56 -2.37
C ILE A 53 -2.03 -3.02 -2.49
N ARG A 54 -0.87 -3.39 -1.93
CA ARG A 54 -0.44 -4.80 -1.90
C ARG A 54 -1.45 -5.69 -1.17
N GLY A 55 -1.98 -5.20 -0.04
CA GLY A 55 -3.00 -5.90 0.73
C GLY A 55 -4.30 -6.13 -0.05
N LEU A 56 -4.79 -5.09 -0.75
CA LEU A 56 -5.96 -5.18 -1.61
C LEU A 56 -5.75 -6.16 -2.78
N ILE A 57 -4.57 -6.12 -3.41
CA ILE A 57 -4.22 -7.02 -4.50
C ILE A 57 -4.20 -8.47 -4.01
N TYR A 58 -3.53 -8.78 -2.90
CA TYR A 58 -3.52 -10.14 -2.34
C TYR A 58 -4.91 -10.63 -1.96
N ASP A 59 -5.76 -9.73 -1.43
CA ASP A 59 -7.14 -10.08 -1.12
C ASP A 59 -7.94 -10.45 -2.36
N SER A 60 -7.82 -9.68 -3.45
CA SER A 60 -8.44 -10.02 -4.75
C SER A 60 -7.93 -11.35 -5.34
N LEU A 61 -6.71 -11.74 -4.99
CA LEU A 61 -6.11 -13.02 -5.38
C LEU A 61 -6.49 -14.17 -4.43
N GLY A 62 -7.33 -13.92 -3.42
CA GLY A 62 -7.73 -14.91 -2.41
C GLY A 62 -6.67 -15.22 -1.36
N ASN A 63 -5.52 -14.53 -1.37
CA ASN A 63 -4.45 -14.72 -0.40
C ASN A 63 -4.68 -13.84 0.84
N ARG A 64 -5.64 -14.25 1.68
CA ARG A 64 -6.02 -13.54 2.90
C ARG A 64 -4.87 -13.33 3.88
N ALA A 65 -3.97 -14.30 4.01
CA ALA A 65 -2.82 -14.20 4.92
C ALA A 65 -1.86 -13.08 4.51
N ALA A 66 -1.48 -13.05 3.22
CA ALA A 66 -0.61 -12.01 2.68
C ALA A 66 -1.28 -10.63 2.66
N ALA A 67 -2.60 -10.59 2.48
CA ALA A 67 -3.39 -9.37 2.58
C ALA A 67 -3.31 -8.77 3.99
N ILE A 68 -3.65 -9.54 5.03
CA ILE A 68 -3.60 -9.11 6.44
C ILE A 68 -2.18 -8.67 6.82
N ALA A 69 -1.15 -9.43 6.44
CA ALA A 69 0.23 -9.09 6.73
C ALA A 69 0.63 -7.73 6.12
N SER A 70 0.23 -7.49 4.87
CA SER A 70 0.51 -6.22 4.19
C SER A 70 -0.23 -5.05 4.85
N ILE A 71 -1.51 -5.22 5.19
CA ILE A 71 -2.30 -4.16 5.83
C ILE A 71 -1.80 -3.85 7.24
N ARG A 72 -1.34 -4.84 8.02
CA ARG A 72 -0.69 -4.60 9.31
C ARG A 72 0.57 -3.74 9.16
N GLN A 73 1.40 -4.03 8.17
CA GLN A 73 2.58 -3.22 7.88
C GLN A 73 2.18 -1.79 7.51
N SER A 74 1.13 -1.62 6.71
CA SER A 74 0.59 -0.29 6.42
C SER A 74 0.13 0.45 7.68
N ALA A 75 -0.61 -0.22 8.57
CA ALA A 75 -1.09 0.38 9.82
C ALA A 75 0.08 0.86 10.69
N LYS A 76 1.13 0.02 10.84
CA LYS A 76 2.34 0.37 11.59
C LYS A 76 3.01 1.63 11.03
N LEU A 77 3.23 1.67 9.72
CA LEU A 77 3.86 2.81 9.05
C LEU A 77 3.01 4.07 9.13
N ALA A 78 1.71 3.96 8.88
CA ALA A 78 0.77 5.08 8.95
C ALA A 78 0.71 5.68 10.37
N LYS A 79 0.72 4.84 11.41
CA LYS A 79 0.80 5.29 12.80
C LYS A 79 2.09 6.07 13.07
N GLN A 80 3.24 5.57 12.61
CA GLN A 80 4.54 6.23 12.75
C GLN A 80 4.60 7.57 12.02
N GLN A 81 3.93 7.68 10.88
CA GLN A 81 3.89 8.90 10.06
C GLN A 81 2.81 9.90 10.50
N GLY A 82 2.00 9.58 11.50
CA GLY A 82 0.83 10.38 11.86
C GLY A 82 -0.26 10.40 10.78
N ASN A 83 -0.22 9.48 9.80
CA ASN A 83 -1.20 9.40 8.73
C ASN A 83 -2.48 8.70 9.21
N GLN A 84 -3.32 9.46 9.91
CA GLN A 84 -4.55 8.95 10.53
C GLN A 84 -5.51 8.32 9.51
N LYS A 85 -5.59 8.87 8.30
CA LYS A 85 -6.48 8.36 7.25
C LYS A 85 -6.09 6.95 6.82
N ILE A 86 -4.83 6.73 6.46
CA ILE A 86 -4.34 5.40 6.05
C ILE A 86 -4.43 4.43 7.22
N TYR A 87 -4.10 4.90 8.43
CA TYR A 87 -4.21 4.09 9.62
C TYR A 87 -5.65 3.57 9.80
N GLN A 88 -6.65 4.45 9.74
CA GLN A 88 -8.05 4.07 9.89
C GLN A 88 -8.50 3.07 8.80
N GLN A 89 -8.13 3.32 7.54
CA GLN A 89 -8.42 2.40 6.43
C GLN A 89 -7.84 1.01 6.68
N ALA A 90 -6.61 0.94 7.20
CA ALA A 90 -5.98 -0.33 7.53
C ALA A 90 -6.69 -1.05 8.69
N ILE A 91 -7.09 -0.32 9.74
CA ILE A 91 -7.84 -0.89 10.87
C ILE A 91 -9.19 -1.44 10.42
N ASP A 92 -9.93 -0.70 9.59
CA ASP A 92 -11.24 -1.10 9.12
C ASP A 92 -11.17 -2.36 8.26
N PHE A 93 -10.17 -2.42 7.36
CA PHE A 93 -9.91 -3.62 6.56
C PHE A 93 -9.62 -4.84 7.43
N LEU A 94 -8.82 -4.68 8.49
CA LEU A 94 -8.45 -5.76 9.41
C LEU A 94 -9.67 -6.23 10.21
N LYS A 95 -10.48 -5.30 10.74
CA LYS A 95 -11.72 -5.61 11.47
C LYS A 95 -12.71 -6.40 10.60
N GLN A 96 -12.92 -5.99 9.35
CA GLN A 96 -13.80 -6.71 8.41
C GLN A 96 -13.34 -8.16 8.16
N ARG A 97 -12.04 -8.44 8.34
CA ARG A 97 -11.43 -9.77 8.20
C ARG A 97 -11.16 -10.45 9.54
N GLY A 98 -11.72 -9.97 10.64
CA GLY A 98 -11.51 -10.55 11.97
C GLY A 98 -10.06 -10.54 12.44
N ALA A 99 -9.26 -9.58 11.97
CA ALA A 99 -7.85 -9.42 12.31
C ALA A 99 -7.62 -8.12 13.11
N THR A 100 -6.53 -8.09 13.88
CA THR A 100 -6.08 -6.91 14.64
C THR A 100 -4.83 -6.31 14.03
N ALA A 101 -4.67 -4.99 14.14
CA ALA A 101 -3.36 -4.34 13.97
C ALA A 101 -2.62 -4.50 15.29
N ASN A 102 -1.55 -5.30 15.29
CA ASN A 102 -0.67 -5.45 16.44
C ASN A 102 0.33 -4.30 16.48
#